data_AF-A0A6P8WSH6-F1
#
_entry.id   AF-A0A6P8WSH6-F1
#
_cell.length_a   1.000
_cell.length_b   1.000
_cell.length_c   1.000
_cell.angle_alpha   90.00
_cell.angle_beta   90.00
_cell.angle_gamma   90.00
#
_symmetry.space_group_name_H-M   'P 1'
#
loop_
_entity.id
_entity.type
_entity.pdbx_description
1 polymer ?
#
loop_
_entity_poly.entity_id
_entity_poly.type
_entity_poly.pdbx_seq_one_letter_code
_entity_poly.pdbx_strand_id
1 'polypeptide(L)'
;MVKWCSAGTCRNHHWMTDSDGKSKFSFFKFPSHEKQPGRRAQWARACARVDPITHKPWKPKDTVQYVYICSAHFISGQPSKELGHPDYIPTNFATPGKLPTADKCQKLRRFSNAMCRHGKKMLGKANGSSKNKCRVAYAVPVGVQDTSLASSEPPQHQQMLFDEISALRAERDAAFAERDHARATLNSIRLSSNTVAENNEKCQYYTGLTWPIFLATFQFLLVSMICKGTPSIPYIDQFFLYDSEVETWHEV
;
A
#
# COMPACT_ATOMS: atom_id res chain seq x y z
N MET A 1 25.77 2.17 -7.25
CA MET A 1 24.80 3.05 -6.54
C MET A 1 23.50 2.29 -6.34
N VAL A 2 23.04 2.16 -5.09
CA VAL A 2 21.86 1.35 -4.74
C VAL A 2 20.59 2.04 -5.22
N LYS A 3 19.72 1.34 -5.97
CA LYS A 3 18.42 1.88 -6.38
C LYS A 3 17.39 1.61 -5.29
N TRP A 4 16.75 2.67 -4.80
CA TRP A 4 15.67 2.64 -3.80
C TRP A 4 14.37 3.13 -4.41
N CYS A 5 13.25 2.54 -4.00
CA CYS A 5 11.94 3.03 -4.41
C CYS A 5 11.63 4.37 -3.73
N SER A 6 11.10 5.32 -4.48
CA SER A 6 10.76 6.67 -3.99
C SER A 6 9.32 6.78 -3.46
N ALA A 7 8.57 5.68 -3.48
CA ALA A 7 7.21 5.60 -2.96
C ALA A 7 7.18 5.72 -1.44
N GLY A 8 6.24 6.49 -0.88
CA GLY A 8 6.28 6.93 0.53
C GLY A 8 6.39 5.81 1.57
N THR A 9 5.68 4.70 1.39
CA THR A 9 5.67 3.55 2.32
C THR A 9 6.49 2.37 1.82
N CYS A 10 7.11 2.46 0.64
CA CYS A 10 7.79 1.35 0.02
C CYS A 10 9.25 1.28 0.47
N ARG A 11 9.66 0.11 0.96
CA ARG A 11 11.04 -0.17 1.38
C ARG A 11 11.81 -1.00 0.35
N ASN A 12 11.26 -1.19 -0.85
CA ASN A 12 11.87 -2.01 -1.90
C ASN A 12 13.15 -1.35 -2.45
N HIS A 13 14.15 -2.19 -2.65
CA HIS A 13 15.49 -1.82 -3.10
C HIS A 13 16.10 -2.93 -3.98
N HIS A 14 17.10 -2.60 -4.81
CA HIS A 14 17.53 -3.51 -5.89
C HIS A 14 18.28 -4.78 -5.46
N TRP A 15 18.83 -4.83 -4.25
CA TRP A 15 19.48 -6.01 -3.66
C TRP A 15 18.48 -7.05 -3.11
N MET A 16 17.17 -6.81 -3.21
CA MET A 16 16.17 -7.81 -2.79
C MET A 16 16.06 -8.89 -3.88
N THR A 17 16.34 -10.13 -3.52
CA THR A 17 16.27 -11.28 -4.42
C THR A 17 15.10 -12.19 -4.06
N ASP A 18 14.53 -12.84 -5.06
CA ASP A 18 13.60 -13.95 -4.87
C ASP A 18 14.35 -15.25 -4.49
N SER A 19 13.61 -16.32 -4.24
CA SER A 19 14.13 -17.67 -3.94
C SER A 19 15.17 -18.14 -4.97
N ASP A 20 15.03 -17.70 -6.22
CA ASP A 20 15.88 -18.07 -7.34
C ASP A 20 17.13 -17.18 -7.49
N GLY A 21 17.40 -16.29 -6.52
CA GLY A 21 18.55 -15.37 -6.57
C GLY A 21 18.42 -14.23 -7.58
N LYS A 22 17.29 -14.12 -8.29
CA LYS A 22 17.00 -13.03 -9.23
C LYS A 22 16.45 -11.81 -8.50
N SER A 23 16.71 -10.61 -9.03
CA SER A 23 16.14 -9.37 -8.47
C SER A 23 14.62 -9.41 -8.48
N LYS A 24 14.02 -9.28 -7.29
CA LYS A 24 12.57 -9.39 -7.08
C LYS A 24 11.76 -8.27 -7.75
N PHE A 25 12.37 -7.09 -7.92
CA PHE A 25 11.71 -5.93 -8.47
C PHE A 25 12.54 -5.23 -9.54
N SER A 26 11.88 -4.80 -10.60
CA SER A 26 12.47 -3.90 -11.61
C SER A 26 12.30 -2.45 -11.18
N PHE A 27 13.32 -1.61 -11.41
CA PHE A 27 13.29 -0.18 -11.03
C PHE A 27 13.21 0.71 -12.26
N PHE A 28 12.15 1.50 -12.35
CA PHE A 28 11.92 2.44 -13.45
C PHE A 28 12.27 3.86 -13.02
N LYS A 29 13.01 4.56 -13.87
CA LYS A 29 13.34 5.98 -13.67
C LYS A 29 12.09 6.84 -13.82
N PHE A 30 12.02 7.90 -13.03
CA PHE A 30 11.00 8.94 -13.22
C PHE A 30 11.10 9.53 -14.63
N PRO A 31 9.96 9.94 -15.23
CA PRO A 31 9.96 10.69 -16.47
C PRO A 31 10.86 11.93 -16.38
N SER A 32 11.52 12.28 -17.49
CA SER A 32 12.37 13.47 -17.57
C SER A 32 11.54 14.73 -17.36
N HIS A 33 12.05 15.66 -16.54
CA HIS A 33 11.41 16.93 -16.28
C HIS A 33 11.22 17.75 -17.57
N GLU A 34 12.22 17.79 -18.43
CA GLU A 34 12.19 18.56 -19.69
C GLU A 34 11.19 17.99 -20.70
N LYS A 35 11.16 16.64 -20.83
CA LYS A 35 10.35 15.99 -21.88
C LYS A 35 8.91 15.73 -21.46
N GLN A 36 8.68 15.41 -20.19
CA GLN A 36 7.36 14.98 -19.68
C GLN A 36 7.11 15.52 -18.26
N PRO A 37 7.06 16.86 -18.07
CA PRO A 37 6.88 17.46 -16.75
C PRO A 37 5.55 17.06 -16.11
N GLY A 38 4.46 17.02 -16.88
CA GLY A 38 3.14 16.62 -16.40
C GLY A 38 3.09 15.20 -15.87
N ARG A 39 3.71 14.25 -16.59
CA ARG A 39 3.79 12.85 -16.17
C ARG A 39 4.66 12.68 -14.93
N ARG A 40 5.79 13.39 -14.86
CA ARG A 40 6.68 13.40 -13.69
C ARG A 40 5.95 13.90 -12.45
N ALA A 41 5.15 14.96 -12.57
CA ALA A 41 4.33 15.49 -11.48
C ALA A 41 3.24 14.52 -11.03
N GLN A 42 2.59 13.82 -11.98
CA GLN A 42 1.61 12.77 -11.66
C GLN A 42 2.24 11.60 -10.90
N TRP A 43 3.42 11.15 -11.31
CA TRP A 43 4.17 10.11 -10.61
C TRP A 43 4.57 10.54 -9.19
N ALA A 44 5.03 11.79 -9.03
CA ALA A 44 5.39 12.34 -7.73
C ALA A 44 4.17 12.42 -6.79
N ARG A 45 3.03 12.90 -7.31
CA ARG A 45 1.76 12.94 -6.57
C ARG A 45 1.32 11.54 -6.15
N ALA A 46 1.43 10.57 -7.04
CA ALA A 46 1.00 9.21 -6.77
C ALA A 46 1.88 8.53 -5.69
N CYS A 47 3.16 8.87 -5.60
CA CYS A 47 4.05 8.36 -4.55
C CYS A 47 3.64 8.74 -3.12
N ALA A 48 2.71 9.69 -2.95
CA ALA A 48 2.11 10.10 -1.67
C ALA A 48 3.12 10.33 -0.54
N ARG A 49 4.34 10.76 -0.89
CA ARG A 49 5.39 11.07 0.08
C ARG A 49 5.22 12.52 0.54
N VAL A 50 5.41 12.75 1.83
CA VAL A 50 5.39 14.08 2.44
C VAL A 50 6.79 14.38 2.94
N ASP A 51 7.25 15.61 2.72
CA ASP A 51 8.52 16.07 3.28
C ASP A 51 8.39 16.20 4.80
N PRO A 52 9.28 15.58 5.60
CA PRO A 52 9.15 15.55 7.06
C PRO A 52 9.37 16.92 7.71
N ILE A 53 10.01 17.86 7.00
CA ILE A 53 10.34 19.20 7.51
C ILE A 53 9.28 20.22 7.11
N THR A 54 8.86 20.21 5.84
CA THR A 54 7.96 21.24 5.30
C THR A 54 6.49 20.81 5.35
N HIS A 55 6.21 19.54 5.65
CA HIS A 55 4.89 18.90 5.57
C HIS A 55 4.21 19.06 4.19
N LYS A 56 4.97 19.44 3.15
CA LYS A 56 4.46 19.60 1.79
C LYS A 56 4.55 18.28 1.02
N PRO A 57 3.71 18.08 -0.02
CA PRO A 57 3.84 16.94 -0.91
C PRO A 57 5.23 16.93 -1.53
N TRP A 58 5.96 15.83 -1.30
CA TRP A 58 7.32 15.67 -1.81
C TRP A 58 7.30 15.68 -3.34
N LYS A 59 8.27 16.40 -3.91
CA LYS A 59 8.53 16.41 -5.36
C LYS A 59 10.02 16.18 -5.60
N PRO A 60 10.38 15.35 -6.59
CA PRO A 60 11.76 15.22 -6.98
C PRO A 60 12.26 16.55 -7.54
N LYS A 61 13.43 17.01 -7.09
CA LYS A 61 14.09 18.21 -7.64
C LYS A 61 14.27 18.06 -9.16
N ASP A 62 14.21 19.17 -9.88
CA ASP A 62 14.27 19.17 -11.35
C ASP A 62 15.64 18.72 -11.87
N THR A 63 16.70 18.97 -11.10
CA THR A 63 18.07 18.55 -11.39
C THR A 63 18.32 17.05 -11.16
N VAL A 64 17.47 16.35 -10.39
CA VAL A 64 17.71 14.96 -10.00
C VAL A 64 17.06 14.02 -11.01
N GLN A 65 17.89 13.36 -11.82
CA GLN A 65 17.44 12.41 -12.84
C GLN A 65 17.30 10.97 -12.31
N TYR A 66 17.95 10.63 -11.19
CA TYR A 66 18.05 9.26 -10.68
C TYR A 66 17.04 8.95 -9.57
N VAL A 67 15.76 9.21 -9.83
CA VAL A 67 14.65 8.88 -8.94
C VAL A 67 13.92 7.66 -9.49
N TYR A 68 13.66 6.65 -8.65
CA TYR A 68 13.17 5.34 -9.10
C TYR A 68 11.87 4.91 -8.43
N ILE A 69 11.04 4.15 -9.16
CA ILE A 69 9.85 3.45 -8.67
C ILE A 69 9.99 1.97 -9.01
N CYS A 70 9.62 1.06 -8.10
CA CYS A 70 9.67 -0.37 -8.37
C CYS A 70 8.45 -0.87 -9.15
N SER A 71 8.60 -1.99 -9.86
CA SER A 71 7.57 -2.66 -10.66
C SER A 71 6.27 -2.93 -9.90
N ALA A 72 6.36 -3.20 -8.59
CA ALA A 72 5.19 -3.46 -7.75
C ALA A 72 4.12 -2.34 -7.78
N HIS A 73 4.48 -1.10 -8.13
CA HIS A 73 3.55 0.03 -8.19
C HIS A 73 2.76 0.13 -9.51
N PHE A 74 3.06 -0.73 -10.47
CA PHE A 74 2.35 -0.87 -11.74
C PHE A 74 1.59 -2.20 -11.77
N ILE A 75 0.42 -2.22 -12.39
CA ILE A 75 -0.44 -3.41 -12.47
C ILE A 75 0.21 -4.47 -13.36
N SER A 76 0.74 -4.10 -14.53
CA SER A 76 1.54 -4.99 -15.38
C SER A 76 3.00 -5.16 -14.94
N GLY A 77 3.40 -4.49 -13.85
CA GLY A 77 4.80 -4.43 -13.43
C GLY A 77 5.67 -3.48 -14.25
N GLN A 78 5.14 -2.78 -15.27
CA GLN A 78 5.89 -1.83 -16.10
C GLN A 78 5.07 -0.56 -16.44
N PRO A 79 5.73 0.60 -16.62
CA PRO A 79 5.06 1.83 -17.01
C PRO A 79 4.69 1.84 -18.50
N SER A 80 3.41 2.05 -18.83
CA SER A 80 2.96 2.19 -20.22
C SER A 80 3.24 3.59 -20.78
N LYS A 81 3.40 3.73 -22.10
CA LYS A 81 3.59 5.04 -22.77
C LYS A 81 2.26 5.70 -23.14
N GLU A 82 1.16 4.95 -23.16
CA GLU A 82 -0.14 5.42 -23.62
C GLU A 82 -0.91 6.13 -22.50
N LEU A 83 -1.46 7.32 -22.79
CA LEU A 83 -2.17 8.16 -21.82
C LEU A 83 -3.43 7.50 -21.21
N GLY A 84 -4.04 6.54 -21.91
CA GLY A 84 -5.25 5.84 -21.43
C GLY A 84 -4.97 4.56 -20.65
N HIS A 85 -3.73 4.08 -20.63
CA HIS A 85 -3.38 2.83 -19.98
C HIS A 85 -3.31 3.02 -18.45
N PRO A 86 -3.86 2.10 -17.64
CA PRO A 86 -3.86 2.26 -16.17
C PRO A 86 -2.45 2.25 -15.57
N ASP A 87 -1.44 1.73 -16.28
CA ASP A 87 -0.02 1.79 -15.90
C ASP A 87 0.74 3.01 -16.44
N TYR A 88 0.05 4.00 -17.02
CA TYR A 88 0.70 5.27 -17.38
C TYR A 88 1.27 5.99 -16.15
N ILE A 89 0.57 5.87 -15.03
CA ILE A 89 0.91 6.41 -13.70
C ILE A 89 1.01 5.21 -12.75
N PRO A 90 1.98 5.16 -11.83
CA PRO A 90 1.96 4.17 -10.77
C PRO A 90 0.68 4.37 -9.96
N THR A 91 -0.11 3.32 -9.81
CA THR A 91 -1.42 3.37 -9.12
C THR A 91 -1.50 2.39 -7.96
N ASN A 92 -0.55 1.46 -7.86
CA ASN A 92 -0.54 0.43 -6.83
C ASN A 92 0.28 0.88 -5.61
N PHE A 93 -0.22 1.87 -4.88
CA PHE A 93 0.25 2.21 -3.55
C PHE A 93 -0.72 1.59 -2.55
N ALA A 94 -0.37 0.44 -1.99
CA ALA A 94 -1.12 -0.11 -0.87
C ALA A 94 -0.97 0.87 0.29
N THR A 95 -2.01 1.66 0.55
CA THR A 95 -2.13 2.36 1.83
C THR A 95 -2.19 1.29 2.92
N PRO A 96 -1.48 1.48 4.05
CA PRO A 96 -1.68 0.60 5.19
C PRO A 96 -3.17 0.65 5.59
N GLY A 97 -3.87 -0.48 5.45
CA GLY A 97 -5.29 -0.61 5.81
C GLY A 97 -6.31 -0.83 4.67
N LYS A 98 -5.91 -0.84 3.39
CA LYS A 98 -6.81 -1.31 2.30
C LYS A 98 -6.21 -2.51 1.58
N LEU A 99 -6.83 -3.67 1.75
CA LEU A 99 -6.51 -4.88 0.99
C LEU A 99 -6.64 -4.58 -0.52
N PRO A 100 -5.69 -5.02 -1.36
CA PRO A 100 -5.74 -4.83 -2.80
C PRO A 100 -6.69 -5.86 -3.43
N THR A 101 -7.99 -5.62 -3.38
CA THR A 101 -9.02 -6.57 -3.85
C THR A 101 -9.50 -6.23 -5.26
N ALA A 102 -9.45 -7.22 -6.17
CA ALA A 102 -10.19 -7.43 -7.45
C ALA A 102 -10.34 -6.30 -8.51
N ASP A 103 -10.30 -5.04 -8.13
CA ASP A 103 -10.66 -3.85 -8.91
C ASP A 103 -9.58 -3.46 -9.95
N LYS A 104 -8.34 -3.93 -9.77
CA LYS A 104 -7.17 -3.54 -10.58
C LYS A 104 -7.11 -4.27 -11.92
N CYS A 105 -7.36 -5.58 -11.94
CA CYS A 105 -7.50 -6.35 -13.19
C CYS A 105 -8.69 -5.85 -14.01
N GLN A 106 -9.73 -5.32 -13.35
CA GLN A 106 -10.90 -4.75 -14.02
C GLN A 106 -10.56 -3.47 -14.80
N LYS A 107 -9.64 -2.62 -14.33
CA LYS A 107 -9.19 -1.41 -15.05
C LYS A 107 -8.42 -1.74 -16.34
N LEU A 108 -7.52 -2.72 -16.30
CA LEU A 108 -6.86 -3.24 -17.50
C LEU A 108 -7.89 -3.80 -18.49
N ARG A 109 -8.87 -4.58 -18.00
CA ARG A 109 -9.95 -5.14 -18.82
C ARG A 109 -10.86 -4.07 -19.44
N ARG A 110 -11.13 -2.99 -18.71
CA ARG A 110 -11.88 -1.82 -19.23
C ARG A 110 -11.10 -1.10 -20.32
N PHE A 111 -9.78 -0.93 -20.15
CA PHE A 111 -8.93 -0.33 -21.16
C PHE A 111 -8.85 -1.19 -22.44
N SER A 112 -8.61 -2.50 -22.30
CA SER A 112 -8.59 -3.43 -23.44
C SER A 112 -9.93 -3.41 -24.20
N ASN A 113 -11.06 -3.41 -23.46
CA ASN A 113 -12.39 -3.32 -24.06
C ASN A 113 -12.64 -1.97 -24.76
N ALA A 114 -12.11 -0.86 -24.22
CA ALA A 114 -12.20 0.46 -24.85
C ALA A 114 -11.38 0.55 -26.14
N MET A 115 -10.18 -0.05 -26.18
CA MET A 115 -9.35 -0.14 -27.38
C MET A 115 -10.03 -0.99 -28.46
N CYS A 116 -10.65 -2.12 -28.10
CA CYS A 116 -11.45 -2.92 -29.04
C CYS A 116 -12.66 -2.15 -29.60
N ARG A 117 -13.26 -1.24 -28.82
CA ARG A 117 -14.37 -0.37 -29.27
C ARG A 117 -13.89 0.75 -30.20
N HIS A 118 -12.71 1.31 -29.96
CA HIS A 118 -12.11 2.33 -30.86
C HIS A 118 -11.67 1.72 -32.20
N GLY A 119 -11.12 0.49 -32.19
CA GLY A 119 -10.77 -0.23 -33.42
C GLY A 119 -11.98 -0.52 -34.32
N LYS A 120 -13.17 -0.76 -33.75
CA LYS A 120 -14.42 -0.98 -34.51
C LYS A 120 -14.98 0.30 -35.15
N LYS A 121 -14.64 1.50 -34.66
CA LYS A 121 -15.09 2.77 -35.28
C LYS A 121 -14.24 3.22 -36.46
N MET A 122 -13.03 2.68 -36.64
CA MET A 122 -12.11 3.02 -37.75
C MET A 122 -12.11 2.01 -38.90
N LEU A 123 -12.89 0.92 -38.83
CA LEU A 123 -13.04 -0.08 -39.91
C LEU A 123 -14.43 -0.06 -40.59
N GLY A 124 -15.08 1.11 -40.60
CA GLY A 124 -16.35 1.33 -41.28
C GLY A 124 -16.21 1.99 -42.66
N LYS A 125 -15.18 1.67 -43.45
CA LYS A 125 -15.09 1.96 -44.90
C LYS A 125 -13.77 1.44 -45.48
N ALA A 126 -13.77 0.20 -45.97
CA ALA A 126 -12.97 -0.25 -47.13
C ALA A 126 -13.21 -1.74 -47.37
N ASN A 127 -13.82 -2.05 -48.51
CA ASN A 127 -13.79 -3.39 -49.11
C ASN A 127 -12.35 -3.77 -49.48
N GLY A 128 -12.03 -5.06 -49.40
CA GLY A 128 -10.99 -5.67 -50.21
C GLY A 128 -9.74 -6.18 -49.48
N SER A 129 -9.73 -7.50 -49.28
CA SER A 129 -8.62 -8.45 -49.45
C SER A 129 -7.18 -8.09 -49.00
N SER A 130 -6.65 -8.99 -48.16
CA SER A 130 -5.34 -9.66 -48.29
C SER A 130 -4.37 -9.53 -47.09
N LYS A 131 -4.38 -10.59 -46.27
CA LYS A 131 -3.26 -11.33 -45.65
C LYS A 131 -2.01 -10.54 -45.19
N ASN A 132 -1.72 -10.48 -43.89
CA ASN A 132 -0.92 -11.50 -43.16
C ASN A 132 -0.47 -11.05 -41.76
N LYS A 133 -0.54 -12.01 -40.82
CA LYS A 133 0.26 -12.27 -39.60
C LYS A 133 0.78 -11.09 -38.75
N CYS A 134 0.34 -11.08 -37.48
CA CYS A 134 1.24 -11.34 -36.34
C CYS A 134 0.43 -11.94 -35.18
N ARG A 135 0.78 -13.18 -34.83
CA ARG A 135 0.16 -14.01 -33.80
C ARG A 135 1.03 -13.88 -32.55
N VAL A 136 0.54 -13.17 -31.53
CA VAL A 136 0.94 -13.43 -30.13
C VAL A 136 -0.31 -13.91 -29.44
N ALA A 137 -0.42 -15.23 -29.38
CA ALA A 137 -1.49 -15.92 -28.69
C ALA A 137 -1.23 -15.83 -27.18
N TYR A 138 -1.97 -14.97 -26.49
CA TYR A 138 -2.54 -15.39 -25.22
C TYR A 138 -3.89 -16.01 -25.56
N ALA A 139 -3.87 -17.31 -25.85
CA ALA A 139 -5.07 -18.09 -26.01
C ALA A 139 -5.68 -18.30 -24.62
N VAL A 140 -6.55 -17.39 -24.22
CA VAL A 140 -7.70 -17.77 -23.39
C VAL A 140 -8.79 -18.15 -24.39
N PRO A 141 -9.33 -19.37 -24.36
CA PRO A 141 -10.37 -19.77 -25.29
C PRO A 141 -11.62 -18.92 -25.01
N VAL A 142 -11.87 -17.94 -25.87
CA VAL A 142 -13.14 -17.22 -25.94
C VAL A 142 -14.03 -18.02 -26.88
N GLY A 143 -14.73 -19.01 -26.31
CA GLY A 143 -16.00 -19.46 -26.87
C GLY A 143 -17.09 -18.53 -26.40
N VAL A 144 -17.31 -17.42 -27.13
CA VAL A 144 -18.61 -16.74 -27.12
C VAL A 144 -19.35 -17.28 -28.32
N GLN A 145 -20.16 -18.31 -28.10
CA GLN A 145 -21.37 -18.50 -28.89
C GLN A 145 -22.47 -17.84 -28.09
N ASP A 146 -23.06 -16.78 -28.65
CA ASP A 146 -24.44 -16.41 -28.33
C ASP A 146 -25.33 -17.54 -28.84
N THR A 147 -25.41 -18.60 -28.04
CA THR A 147 -26.42 -19.63 -28.08
C THR A 147 -26.84 -19.78 -26.64
N SER A 148 -28.13 -19.62 -26.38
CA SER A 148 -28.79 -20.08 -25.16
C SER A 148 -28.37 -21.52 -24.88
N LEU A 149 -27.31 -21.71 -24.10
CA LEU A 149 -26.85 -23.01 -23.65
C LEU A 149 -26.61 -22.86 -22.16
N ALA A 150 -27.57 -23.36 -21.40
CA ALA A 150 -27.39 -23.67 -20.00
C ALA A 150 -26.15 -24.54 -19.86
N SER A 151 -25.01 -23.93 -19.53
CA SER A 151 -23.87 -24.66 -19.00
C SER A 151 -24.26 -25.10 -17.59
N SER A 152 -24.98 -26.21 -17.51
CA SER A 152 -25.16 -26.93 -16.27
C SER A 152 -23.79 -27.45 -15.85
N GLU A 153 -23.03 -26.63 -15.12
CA GLU A 153 -22.04 -27.20 -14.23
C GLU A 153 -22.75 -28.26 -13.38
N PRO A 154 -22.12 -29.42 -13.11
CA PRO A 154 -22.72 -30.42 -12.25
C PRO A 154 -23.16 -29.72 -10.96
N PRO A 155 -24.43 -29.86 -10.53
CA PRO A 155 -24.96 -29.13 -9.37
C PRO A 155 -24.05 -29.23 -8.14
N GLN A 156 -23.33 -30.36 -8.03
CA GLN A 156 -22.32 -30.64 -7.02
C GLN A 156 -21.12 -29.68 -7.03
N HIS A 157 -20.55 -29.33 -8.19
CA HIS A 157 -19.40 -28.43 -8.26
C HIS A 157 -19.78 -27.01 -7.84
N GLN A 158 -20.95 -26.55 -8.30
CA GLN A 158 -21.48 -25.25 -7.89
C GLN A 158 -21.78 -25.22 -6.39
N GLN A 159 -22.31 -26.31 -5.83
CA GLN A 159 -22.52 -26.46 -4.39
C GLN A 159 -21.19 -26.40 -3.61
N MET A 160 -20.16 -27.14 -4.06
CA MET A 160 -18.84 -27.15 -3.43
C MET A 160 -18.22 -25.75 -3.39
N LEU A 161 -18.34 -24.98 -4.47
CA LEU A 161 -17.84 -23.60 -4.51
C LEU A 161 -18.59 -22.68 -3.54
N PHE A 162 -19.90 -22.83 -3.40
CA PHE A 162 -20.68 -22.07 -2.42
C PHE A 162 -20.28 -22.42 -0.99
N ASP A 163 -20.10 -23.71 -0.71
CA ASP A 163 -19.67 -24.19 0.60
C ASP A 163 -18.26 -23.68 0.93
N GLU A 164 -17.32 -23.73 -0.02
CA GLU A 164 -15.96 -23.19 0.14
C GLU A 164 -15.98 -21.68 0.38
N ILE A 165 -16.77 -20.92 -0.40
CA ILE A 165 -16.91 -19.47 -0.19
C ILE A 165 -17.49 -19.16 1.20
N SER A 166 -18.42 -19.98 1.68
CA SER A 166 -19.01 -19.81 3.01
C SER A 166 -18.00 -20.10 4.12
N ALA A 167 -17.21 -21.16 3.98
CA ALA A 167 -16.15 -21.55 4.90
C ALA A 167 -15.07 -20.47 4.97
N LEU A 168 -14.58 -20.00 3.82
CA LEU A 168 -13.56 -18.94 3.74
C LEU A 168 -14.04 -17.62 4.37
N ARG A 169 -15.32 -17.28 4.25
CA ARG A 169 -15.90 -16.10 4.91
C ARG A 169 -15.95 -16.28 6.42
N ALA A 170 -16.35 -17.46 6.90
CA ALA A 170 -16.38 -17.77 8.32
C ALA A 170 -14.98 -17.75 8.94
N GLU A 171 -13.98 -18.33 8.27
CA GLU A 171 -12.57 -18.29 8.70
C GLU A 171 -12.04 -16.86 8.78
N ARG A 172 -12.32 -16.05 7.75
CA ARG A 172 -11.95 -14.64 7.74
C ARG A 172 -12.57 -13.89 8.92
N ASP A 173 -13.86 -14.12 9.18
CA ASP A 173 -14.59 -13.42 10.24
C ASP A 173 -14.10 -13.85 11.62
N ALA A 174 -13.78 -15.13 11.81
CA ALA A 174 -13.13 -15.65 13.02
C ALA A 174 -11.74 -15.01 13.23
N ALA A 175 -10.92 -14.95 12.18
CA ALA A 175 -9.59 -14.31 12.26
C ALA A 175 -9.68 -12.80 12.58
N PHE A 176 -10.68 -12.10 12.04
CA PHE A 176 -10.93 -10.70 12.40
C PHE A 176 -11.36 -10.56 13.87
N ALA A 177 -12.24 -11.43 14.35
CA ALA A 177 -12.66 -11.43 15.75
C ALA A 177 -11.48 -11.69 16.70
N GLU A 178 -10.61 -12.65 16.38
CA GLU A 178 -9.41 -12.95 17.16
C GLU A 178 -8.44 -11.76 17.20
N ARG A 179 -8.19 -11.12 16.05
CA ARG A 179 -7.36 -9.92 15.98
C ARG A 179 -7.93 -8.79 16.83
N ASP A 180 -9.24 -8.58 16.75
CA ASP A 180 -9.90 -7.49 17.47
C ASP A 180 -9.90 -7.77 18.98
N HIS A 181 -10.08 -9.02 19.41
CA HIS A 181 -9.90 -9.46 20.80
C HIS A 181 -8.45 -9.27 21.30
N ALA A 182 -7.46 -9.69 20.51
CA ALA A 182 -6.05 -9.51 20.85
C ALA A 182 -5.70 -8.02 20.98
N ARG A 183 -6.23 -7.17 20.10
CA ARG A 183 -6.05 -5.71 20.17
C ARG A 183 -6.74 -5.10 21.39
N ALA A 184 -7.95 -5.55 21.73
CA ALA A 184 -8.64 -5.10 22.93
C ALA A 184 -7.86 -5.48 24.20
N THR A 185 -7.33 -6.70 24.25
CA THR A 185 -6.50 -7.21 25.36
C THR A 185 -5.20 -6.42 25.49
N LEU A 186 -4.49 -6.15 24.37
CA LEU A 186 -3.30 -5.30 24.39
C LEU A 186 -3.62 -3.88 24.86
N ASN A 187 -4.74 -3.32 24.41
CA ASN A 187 -5.16 -1.98 24.84
C ASN A 187 -5.54 -1.95 26.32
N SER A 188 -6.10 -3.02 26.90
CA SER A 188 -6.41 -3.08 28.33
C SER A 188 -5.18 -3.26 29.21
N ILE A 189 -4.16 -3.96 28.72
CA ILE A 189 -2.90 -4.20 29.46
C ILE A 189 -1.97 -2.98 29.37
N ARG A 190 -2.01 -2.25 28.24
CA ARG A 190 -1.12 -1.11 28.01
C ARG A 190 -1.44 0.05 28.96
N LEU A 191 -0.52 0.33 29.87
CA LEU A 191 -0.53 1.56 30.64
C LEU A 191 -0.25 2.74 29.70
N SER A 192 -1.20 3.67 29.61
CA SER A 192 -1.08 4.89 28.81
C SER A 192 -1.71 6.08 29.52
N SER A 193 -1.33 7.29 29.14
CA SER A 193 -1.91 8.53 29.68
C SER A 193 -3.44 8.52 29.63
N ASN A 194 -4.04 8.01 28.54
CA ASN A 194 -5.50 7.89 28.40
C ASN A 194 -6.15 6.94 29.42
N THR A 195 -5.45 5.89 29.85
CA THR A 195 -5.98 4.93 30.85
C THR A 195 -5.89 5.45 32.29
N VAL A 196 -5.13 6.52 32.50
CA VAL A 196 -4.86 7.14 33.80
C VAL A 196 -5.48 8.54 33.88
N ALA A 197 -5.88 9.10 32.74
CA ALA A 197 -6.50 10.41 32.62
C ALA A 197 -7.71 10.53 33.56
N GLU A 198 -7.76 11.65 34.28
CA GLU A 198 -8.85 12.01 35.19
C GLU A 198 -9.07 11.04 36.38
N ASN A 199 -8.22 10.02 36.54
CA ASN A 199 -8.23 9.13 37.69
C ASN A 199 -7.06 9.46 38.63
N ASN A 200 -7.36 10.24 39.67
CA ASN A 200 -6.34 10.71 40.63
C ASN A 200 -5.66 9.56 41.38
N GLU A 201 -6.41 8.57 41.84
CA GLU A 201 -5.87 7.44 42.61
C GLU A 201 -4.92 6.62 41.75
N LYS A 202 -5.33 6.32 40.51
CA LYS A 202 -4.52 5.56 39.56
C LYS A 202 -3.28 6.35 39.13
N CYS A 203 -3.41 7.66 38.88
CA CYS A 203 -2.28 8.52 38.55
C CYS A 203 -1.27 8.61 39.70
N GLN A 204 -1.77 8.77 40.92
CA GLN A 204 -0.95 8.82 42.12
C GLN A 204 -0.24 7.50 42.39
N TYR A 205 -0.89 6.36 42.12
CA TYR A 205 -0.27 5.04 42.22
C TYR A 205 0.93 4.88 41.27
N TYR A 206 0.80 5.29 40.01
CA TYR A 206 1.86 5.10 39.01
C TYR A 206 2.94 6.19 39.01
N THR A 207 2.60 7.43 39.38
CA THR A 207 3.51 8.59 39.24
C THR A 207 3.85 9.27 40.57
N GLY A 208 3.16 8.92 41.65
CA GLY A 208 3.24 9.62 42.94
C GLY A 208 2.51 10.97 42.97
N LEU A 209 1.93 11.41 41.84
CA LEU A 209 1.28 12.71 41.68
C LEU A 209 -0.21 12.54 41.33
N THR A 210 -1.04 13.49 41.74
CA THR A 210 -2.44 13.54 41.25
C THR A 210 -2.47 13.94 39.78
N TRP A 211 -3.52 13.57 39.04
CA TRP A 211 -3.59 13.83 37.60
C TRP A 211 -3.42 15.32 37.22
N PRO A 212 -4.03 16.29 37.92
CA PRO A 212 -3.81 17.71 37.64
C PRO A 212 -2.37 18.16 37.87
N ILE A 213 -1.70 17.66 38.91
CA ILE A 213 -0.31 18.00 39.23
C ILE A 213 0.62 17.36 38.21
N PHE A 214 0.41 16.09 37.89
CA PHE A 214 1.12 15.39 36.83
C PHE A 214 1.02 16.16 35.51
N LEU A 215 -0.18 16.58 35.09
CA LEU A 215 -0.36 17.31 33.84
C LEU A 215 0.34 18.68 33.86
N ALA A 216 0.27 19.41 34.98
CA ALA A 216 0.95 20.70 35.13
C ALA A 216 2.49 20.55 35.10
N THR A 217 3.02 19.55 35.81
CA THR A 217 4.46 19.23 35.78
C THR A 217 4.92 18.79 34.40
N PHE A 218 4.14 17.95 33.72
CA PHE A 218 4.42 17.52 32.35
C PHE A 218 4.42 18.70 31.38
N GLN A 219 3.44 19.61 31.45
CA GLN A 219 3.40 20.80 30.60
C GLN A 219 4.61 21.72 30.83
N PHE A 220 5.04 21.87 32.10
CA PHE A 220 6.24 22.63 32.44
C PHE A 220 7.50 22.01 31.82
N LEU A 221 7.64 20.68 31.91
CA LEU A 221 8.78 19.95 31.35
C LEU A 221 8.72 19.84 29.82
N LEU A 222 7.54 19.86 29.21
CA LEU A 222 7.39 19.75 27.76
C LEU A 222 8.13 20.87 27.00
N VAL A 223 8.28 22.04 27.62
CA VAL A 223 9.04 23.19 27.09
C VAL A 223 10.53 22.85 26.93
N SER A 224 11.09 22.01 27.81
CA SER A 224 12.50 21.60 27.77
C SER A 224 12.71 20.26 27.04
N MET A 225 11.66 19.44 26.87
CA MET A 225 11.72 18.13 26.20
C MET A 225 11.64 18.20 24.66
N ILE A 226 11.83 19.36 24.04
CA ILE A 226 11.88 19.51 22.58
C ILE A 226 13.20 18.92 22.04
N CYS A 227 13.26 17.60 21.95
CA CYS A 227 14.37 16.88 21.33
C CYS A 227 14.21 16.85 19.80
N LYS A 228 15.33 16.85 19.08
CA LYS A 228 15.38 16.83 17.60
C LYS A 228 14.83 15.51 17.06
N GLY A 229 13.53 15.45 16.76
CA GLY A 229 12.88 14.32 16.11
C GLY A 229 11.45 14.10 16.60
N THR A 230 10.60 13.49 15.76
CA THR A 230 9.27 13.04 16.19
C THR A 230 9.44 11.74 16.97
N PRO A 231 9.09 11.68 18.27
CA PRO A 231 9.24 10.46 19.04
C PRO A 231 8.26 9.40 18.52
N SER A 232 8.65 8.12 18.63
CA SER A 232 7.78 7.01 18.21
C SER A 232 6.56 6.82 19.12
N ILE A 233 6.64 7.30 20.36
CA ILE A 233 5.61 7.26 21.39
C ILE A 233 5.39 8.70 21.89
N PRO A 234 4.14 9.15 22.12
CA PRO A 234 3.87 10.48 22.67
C PRO A 234 4.67 10.73 23.95
N TYR A 235 5.23 11.93 24.12
CA TYR A 235 6.07 12.26 25.29
C TYR A 235 5.35 12.03 26.64
N ILE A 236 4.04 12.25 26.70
CA ILE A 236 3.25 12.00 27.91
C ILE A 236 3.15 10.51 28.25
N ASP A 237 3.14 9.64 27.24
CA ASP A 237 3.08 8.19 27.44
C ASP A 237 4.44 7.61 27.82
N GLN A 238 5.54 8.32 27.56
CA GLN A 238 6.89 7.89 27.96
C GLN A 238 7.09 7.87 29.47
N PHE A 239 6.34 8.71 30.22
CA PHE A 239 6.34 8.69 31.69
C PHE A 239 5.76 7.40 32.30
N PHE A 240 5.00 6.64 31.50
CA PHE A 240 4.36 5.40 31.94
C PHE A 240 5.06 4.15 31.39
N LEU A 241 6.21 4.31 30.73
CA LEU A 241 7.06 3.20 30.31
C LEU A 241 7.93 2.79 31.50
N TYR A 242 7.61 1.64 32.09
CA TYR A 242 8.56 0.92 32.94
C TYR A 242 9.48 0.14 31.99
N ASP A 243 10.76 0.53 31.89
CA ASP A 243 11.75 -0.30 31.22
C ASP A 243 11.95 -1.57 32.06
N SER A 244 11.46 -2.70 31.56
CA SER A 244 11.86 -4.03 32.03
C SER A 244 13.10 -4.53 31.29
N GLU A 245 13.90 -3.65 30.70
CA GLU A 245 15.19 -3.97 30.05
C GLU A 245 16.33 -3.19 30.73
N VAL A 246 16.53 -3.45 32.02
CA VAL A 246 17.83 -3.20 32.68
C VAL A 246 18.51 -4.54 32.92
N GLU A 247 18.86 -5.22 31.83
CA GLU A 247 19.85 -6.31 31.89
C GLU A 247 20.89 -6.07 30.81
N THR A 248 22.06 -5.62 31.26
CA THR A 248 23.43 -5.99 30.82
C THR A 248 24.38 -4.79 30.89
N TRP A 249 24.85 -4.49 32.11
CA TRP A 249 26.18 -3.92 32.28
C TRP A 249 27.10 -5.07 32.68
N HIS A 250 27.74 -5.69 31.69
CA HIS A 250 28.94 -6.48 31.95
C HIS A 250 30.12 -5.53 32.16
N GLU A 251 30.69 -5.63 33.35
CA GLU A 251 31.96 -5.05 33.77
C GLU A 251 33.08 -5.29 32.75
N VAL A 252 33.85 -4.25 32.46
CA VAL A 252 35.25 -4.32 32.04
C VAL A 252 36.03 -3.32 32.88
#